data_AF-U3IF91-F1
#
_entry.id   AF-U3IF91-F1
#
_cell.length_a   1.000
_cell.length_b   1.000
_cell.length_c   1.000
_cell.angle_alpha   90.00
_cell.angle_beta   90.00
_cell.angle_gamma   90.00
#
_symmetry.space_group_name_H-M   'P 1'
#
loop_
_entity.id
_entity.type
_entity.pdbx_description
1 polymer ?
#
loop_
_entity_poly.entity_id
_entity_poly.type
_entity_poly.pdbx_seq_one_letter_code
_entity_poly.pdbx_strand_id
1 'polypeptide(L)'
;MEPSSTALGKTKELIRHGRERIGQTIKASGSRLCSYAERVAFLMDRSRSPDTSAQPPTPADNINLGPSANPNAKPTDFDFLKVIGKGSFGKVLLAKRKCDGTFYAVKVLHKKTILKKKEQNHIMAERNVLLKNVKHPFLVGLHYSFQTSEKLYFVLDYVNGGELFFHLQRERCFREPRARFYAAEVASAIGYLHSLNIIYRDLKPENILLDCQGHIVLTDFGLCKEGMEQEETTSTFCGTPEPPFYSRDVSQMYDNILHKPLQIQGSKTVAACDILQGLLHKDQKRRLGAKTDFLEIKNHVFFSPINWDDLYNKRITPPFNPNVAGPADLRHFDPEFTQEAISASITHTPDLAASSSSASDAFLGFSYAPTEEDF
;
A
#
# COMPACT_ATOMS: atom_id res chain seq x y z
N MET A 1 -11.27 4.56 -60.26
CA MET A 1 -11.97 3.92 -59.12
C MET A 1 -11.04 4.01 -57.92
N GLU A 2 -11.23 5.00 -57.06
CA GLU A 2 -10.47 5.13 -55.80
C GLU A 2 -11.20 4.42 -54.65
N PRO A 3 -10.50 3.71 -53.74
CA PRO A 3 -11.14 3.07 -52.59
C PRO A 3 -11.11 3.96 -51.33
N SER A 4 -12.31 4.29 -50.86
CA SER A 4 -12.79 4.48 -49.47
C SER A 4 -11.78 4.84 -48.35
N SER A 5 -11.68 6.13 -48.01
CA SER A 5 -11.01 6.65 -46.80
C SER A 5 -11.95 6.96 -45.61
N THR A 6 -13.17 6.44 -45.61
CA THR A 6 -14.28 7.04 -44.82
C THR A 6 -14.54 6.44 -43.43
N ALA A 7 -13.82 5.40 -42.97
CA ALA A 7 -14.05 4.81 -41.64
C ALA A 7 -13.16 5.41 -40.54
N LEU A 8 -11.86 5.60 -40.80
CA LEU A 8 -10.91 6.11 -39.80
C LEU A 8 -11.13 7.61 -39.50
N GLY A 9 -11.58 8.38 -40.49
CA GLY A 9 -11.95 9.80 -40.32
C GLY A 9 -13.15 9.97 -39.40
N LYS A 10 -14.20 9.14 -39.57
CA LYS A 10 -15.42 9.17 -38.75
C LYS A 10 -15.14 8.83 -37.28
N THR A 11 -14.22 7.90 -37.01
CA THR A 11 -13.82 7.55 -35.63
C THR A 11 -13.05 8.68 -34.94
N LYS A 12 -12.15 9.37 -35.65
CA LYS A 12 -11.44 10.54 -35.09
C LYS A 12 -12.40 11.69 -34.79
N GLU A 13 -13.41 11.87 -35.62
CA GLU A 13 -14.42 12.92 -35.45
C GLU A 13 -15.38 12.64 -34.29
N LEU A 14 -15.76 11.37 -34.07
CA LEU A 14 -16.51 10.93 -32.89
C LEU A 14 -15.73 11.14 -31.57
N ILE A 15 -14.43 10.90 -31.57
CA ILE A 15 -13.56 11.15 -30.40
C ILE A 15 -13.46 12.66 -30.11
N ARG A 16 -13.36 13.50 -31.16
CA ARG A 16 -13.36 14.96 -31.02
C ARG A 16 -14.68 15.47 -30.46
N HIS A 17 -15.81 15.02 -31.00
CA HIS A 17 -17.14 15.38 -30.50
C HIS A 17 -17.42 14.85 -29.08
N GLY A 18 -16.85 13.71 -28.71
CA GLY A 18 -16.87 13.20 -27.34
C GLY A 18 -16.12 14.10 -26.38
N ARG A 19 -14.91 14.56 -26.75
CA ARG A 19 -14.10 15.50 -25.96
C ARG A 19 -14.79 16.86 -25.76
N GLU A 20 -15.45 17.38 -26.79
CA GLU A 20 -16.18 18.65 -26.70
C GLU A 20 -17.43 18.55 -25.81
N ARG A 21 -18.20 17.46 -25.91
CA ARG A 21 -19.37 17.21 -25.03
C ARG A 21 -18.98 17.01 -23.57
N ILE A 22 -17.87 16.33 -23.31
CA ILE A 22 -17.30 16.18 -21.95
C ILE A 22 -16.86 17.57 -21.44
N GLY A 23 -16.19 18.38 -22.26
CA GLY A 23 -15.79 19.75 -21.90
C GLY A 23 -16.97 20.68 -21.58
N GLN A 24 -18.10 20.53 -22.27
CA GLN A 24 -19.33 21.30 -22.00
C GLN A 24 -20.07 20.79 -20.75
N THR A 25 -20.08 19.48 -20.50
CA THR A 25 -20.70 18.87 -19.30
C THR A 25 -19.92 19.22 -18.02
N ILE A 26 -18.58 19.31 -18.12
CA ILE A 26 -17.70 19.78 -17.04
C ILE A 26 -17.96 21.26 -16.71
N LYS A 27 -18.21 22.11 -17.70
CA LYS A 27 -18.55 23.53 -17.49
C LYS A 27 -19.95 23.74 -16.88
N ALA A 28 -20.91 22.87 -17.19
CA ALA A 28 -22.28 22.98 -16.67
C ALA A 28 -22.45 22.44 -15.23
N SER A 29 -21.51 21.62 -14.75
CA SER A 29 -21.59 20.97 -13.41
C SER A 29 -20.89 21.77 -12.30
N GLY A 30 -20.26 22.90 -12.64
CA GLY A 30 -19.41 23.69 -11.74
C GLY A 30 -20.12 24.55 -10.69
N SER A 31 -21.40 24.31 -10.37
CA SER A 31 -22.12 25.15 -9.40
C SER A 31 -22.88 24.43 -8.28
N ARG A 32 -22.81 23.09 -8.14
CA ARG A 32 -23.49 22.44 -6.99
C ARG A 32 -23.10 21.00 -6.59
N LEU A 33 -21.89 20.52 -6.86
CA LEU A 33 -21.41 19.25 -6.31
C LEU A 33 -19.93 19.37 -5.89
N CYS A 34 -19.71 19.48 -4.57
CA CYS A 34 -18.40 19.35 -3.95
C CYS A 34 -17.87 17.94 -4.22
N SER A 35 -16.95 17.82 -5.18
CA SER A 35 -16.43 16.54 -5.68
C SER A 35 -15.09 16.20 -5.04
N TYR A 36 -14.76 14.92 -4.97
CA TYR A 36 -13.48 14.35 -4.55
C TYR A 36 -12.22 15.12 -5.04
N ALA A 37 -12.30 15.79 -6.20
CA ALA A 37 -11.23 16.65 -6.70
C ALA A 37 -10.89 17.80 -5.75
N GLU A 38 -11.88 18.40 -5.09
CA GLU A 38 -11.67 19.47 -4.10
C GLU A 38 -11.08 18.91 -2.80
N ARG A 39 -11.45 17.71 -2.36
CA ARG A 39 -10.90 17.11 -1.13
C ARG A 39 -9.46 16.66 -1.31
N VAL A 40 -9.14 16.07 -2.46
CA VAL A 40 -7.77 15.69 -2.82
C VAL A 40 -6.93 16.93 -3.10
N ALA A 41 -7.44 17.95 -3.82
CA ALA A 41 -6.73 19.22 -4.05
C ALA A 41 -6.54 20.04 -2.76
N PHE A 42 -7.52 20.05 -1.85
CA PHE A 42 -7.45 20.73 -0.55
C PHE A 42 -6.45 20.05 0.40
N LEU A 43 -6.33 18.72 0.36
CA LEU A 43 -5.27 17.99 1.06
C LEU A 43 -3.89 18.23 0.42
N MET A 44 -3.84 18.48 -0.89
CA MET A 44 -2.60 18.76 -1.65
C MET A 44 -2.03 20.18 -1.47
N ASP A 45 -2.76 21.13 -0.86
CA ASP A 45 -2.33 22.54 -0.74
C ASP A 45 -1.78 22.93 0.66
N ARG A 46 -1.91 22.07 1.69
CA ARG A 46 -1.55 22.41 3.08
C ARG A 46 -0.07 22.25 3.47
N SER A 47 0.85 21.96 2.54
CA SER A 47 2.28 21.77 2.87
C SER A 47 3.21 22.80 2.22
N ARG A 48 2.87 24.10 2.29
CA ARG A 48 3.82 25.20 2.06
C ARG A 48 3.59 26.40 2.98
N SER A 49 4.26 26.39 4.13
CA SER A 49 4.77 27.61 4.76
C SER A 49 5.94 27.26 5.69
N PRO A 50 7.14 27.82 5.49
CA PRO A 50 8.22 27.74 6.47
C PRO A 50 8.07 28.87 7.48
N ASP A 51 8.27 28.61 8.75
CA ASP A 51 8.73 29.66 9.64
C ASP A 51 9.78 29.17 10.63
N THR A 52 10.71 30.08 10.88
CA THR A 52 12.10 29.82 11.31
C THR A 52 12.27 30.24 12.77
N SER A 53 13.28 29.65 13.44
CA SER A 53 13.99 30.09 14.65
C SER A 53 13.63 29.43 16.00
N ALA A 54 14.58 28.65 16.53
CA ALA A 54 14.95 28.62 17.95
C ALA A 54 16.28 27.84 18.17
N GLN A 55 17.04 28.28 19.18
CA GLN A 55 18.43 27.97 19.56
C GLN A 55 18.69 26.54 20.10
N PRO A 56 19.97 26.11 20.27
CA PRO A 56 20.31 24.74 20.66
C PRO A 56 20.29 24.54 22.20
N PRO A 57 19.86 23.38 22.73
CA PRO A 57 20.00 23.10 24.15
C PRO A 57 21.24 22.24 24.46
N THR A 58 21.75 22.48 25.66
CA THR A 58 22.85 21.82 26.38
C THR A 58 22.45 20.45 26.95
N PRO A 59 23.41 19.61 27.39
CA PRO A 59 23.16 18.21 27.72
C PRO A 59 22.90 18.01 29.23
N ALA A 60 21.71 17.51 29.58
CA ALA A 60 21.47 16.69 30.77
C ALA A 60 20.05 16.11 30.72
N ASP A 61 19.98 14.79 30.89
CA ASP A 61 18.87 13.97 31.39
C ASP A 61 17.45 14.36 30.98
N ASN A 62 16.90 13.69 29.97
CA ASN A 62 15.47 13.36 29.90
C ASN A 62 15.17 12.35 28.77
N ILE A 63 14.48 11.28 29.13
CA ILE A 63 13.83 10.36 28.18
C ILE A 63 12.75 11.17 27.43
N ASN A 64 12.99 11.47 26.16
CA ASN A 64 12.06 12.23 25.33
C ASN A 64 11.08 11.29 24.60
N LEU A 65 9.92 11.07 25.23
CA LEU A 65 8.77 10.36 24.65
C LEU A 65 7.85 11.40 23.99
N GLY A 66 8.03 11.66 22.69
CA GLY A 66 7.29 12.67 21.95
C GLY A 66 5.76 12.73 22.21
N PRO A 67 5.11 13.86 21.88
CA PRO A 67 3.93 14.41 22.57
C PRO A 67 2.58 13.68 22.43
N SER A 68 2.51 12.42 21.99
CA SER A 68 1.22 11.75 21.73
C SER A 68 1.15 10.25 22.11
N ALA A 69 2.04 9.75 22.99
CA ALA A 69 2.08 8.32 23.30
C ALA A 69 1.42 7.97 24.65
N ASN A 70 0.38 7.14 24.63
CA ASN A 70 0.02 6.34 25.81
C ASN A 70 1.09 5.23 26.00
N PRO A 71 1.86 5.22 27.11
CA PRO A 71 2.95 4.26 27.33
C PRO A 71 2.46 2.84 27.69
N ASN A 72 1.15 2.59 27.70
CA ASN A 72 0.58 1.38 28.31
C ASN A 72 0.28 0.23 27.35
N ALA A 73 0.37 0.41 26.04
CA ALA A 73 0.13 -0.69 25.09
C ALA A 73 1.21 -1.76 25.20
N LYS A 74 0.81 -2.98 25.58
CA LYS A 74 1.70 -4.11 25.87
C LYS A 74 1.24 -5.36 25.11
N PRO A 75 2.14 -6.31 24.82
CA PRO A 75 1.75 -7.60 24.24
C PRO A 75 0.64 -8.31 25.03
N THR A 76 0.60 -8.13 26.36
CA THR A 76 -0.39 -8.75 27.25
C THR A 76 -1.82 -8.26 27.04
N ASP A 77 -2.02 -7.14 26.36
CA ASP A 77 -3.33 -6.57 26.04
C ASP A 77 -4.02 -7.32 24.89
N PHE A 78 -3.29 -8.22 24.25
CA PHE A 78 -3.73 -8.99 23.09
C PHE A 78 -3.70 -10.49 23.37
N ASP A 79 -4.73 -11.19 22.92
CA ASP A 79 -4.75 -12.64 22.79
C ASP A 79 -4.20 -13.01 21.41
N PHE A 80 -3.00 -13.57 21.34
CA PHE A 80 -2.40 -14.05 20.10
C PHE A 80 -3.01 -15.41 19.73
N LEU A 81 -3.67 -15.47 18.56
CA LEU A 81 -4.53 -16.60 18.19
C LEU A 81 -3.84 -17.54 17.21
N LYS A 82 -3.32 -17.01 16.09
CA LYS A 82 -2.68 -17.82 15.03
C LYS A 82 -1.52 -17.09 14.36
N VAL A 83 -0.51 -17.83 13.91
CA VAL A 83 0.48 -17.31 12.96
C VAL A 83 -0.18 -17.26 11.58
N ILE A 84 -0.12 -16.11 10.92
CA ILE A 84 -0.77 -15.86 9.62
C ILE A 84 0.24 -15.49 8.52
N GLY A 85 1.51 -15.28 8.88
CA GLY A 85 2.56 -15.03 7.90
C GLY A 85 3.94 -15.02 8.54
N LYS A 86 4.97 -15.11 7.69
CA LYS A 86 6.37 -15.08 8.10
C LYS A 86 7.15 -14.17 7.16
N GLY A 87 7.98 -13.30 7.73
CA GLY A 87 8.80 -12.35 7.00
C GLY A 87 10.28 -12.48 7.32
N SER A 88 11.09 -11.65 6.65
CA SER A 88 12.56 -11.64 6.76
C SER A 88 13.12 -11.42 8.16
N PHE A 89 12.33 -10.81 9.06
CA PHE A 89 12.75 -10.38 10.39
C PHE A 89 11.86 -10.92 11.52
N GLY A 90 10.83 -11.69 11.19
CA GLY A 90 9.83 -12.08 12.17
C GLY A 90 8.58 -12.73 11.61
N LYS A 91 7.49 -12.62 12.35
CA LYS A 91 6.21 -13.29 12.06
C LYS A 91 5.05 -12.31 12.14
N VAL A 92 3.98 -12.62 11.42
CA VAL A 92 2.71 -11.90 11.52
C VAL A 92 1.71 -12.83 12.20
N LEU A 93 1.04 -12.35 13.24
CA LEU A 93 0.06 -13.10 14.01
C LEU A 93 -1.31 -12.44 13.96
N LEU A 94 -2.36 -13.24 13.85
CA LEU A 94 -3.71 -12.81 14.19
C LEU A 94 -3.79 -12.69 15.71
N ALA A 95 -4.19 -11.52 16.21
CA ALA A 95 -4.43 -11.29 17.61
C ALA A 95 -5.78 -10.60 17.84
N LYS A 96 -6.37 -10.81 19.02
CA LYS A 96 -7.60 -10.15 19.45
C LYS A 96 -7.28 -9.26 20.64
N ARG A 97 -7.61 -7.97 20.57
CA ARG A 97 -7.44 -7.04 21.69
C ARG A 97 -8.46 -7.37 22.78
N LYS A 98 -8.01 -7.44 24.04
CA LYS A 98 -8.84 -7.93 25.15
C LYS A 98 -9.95 -6.97 25.57
N CYS A 99 -9.71 -5.67 25.50
CA CYS A 99 -10.66 -4.68 26.04
C CYS A 99 -11.93 -4.53 25.20
N ASP A 100 -11.83 -4.64 23.88
CA ASP A 100 -12.95 -4.43 22.95
C ASP A 100 -13.24 -5.62 22.03
N GLY A 101 -12.35 -6.61 21.98
CA GLY A 101 -12.49 -7.79 21.14
C GLY A 101 -12.16 -7.58 19.66
N THR A 102 -11.52 -6.47 19.27
CA THR A 102 -11.16 -6.22 17.88
C THR A 102 -10.00 -7.10 17.43
N PHE A 103 -10.05 -7.58 16.19
CA PHE A 103 -9.00 -8.40 15.59
C PHE A 103 -7.97 -7.55 14.85
N TYR A 104 -6.70 -7.91 15.00
CA TYR A 104 -5.55 -7.23 14.43
C TYR A 104 -4.55 -8.20 13.83
N ALA A 105 -3.78 -7.72 12.85
CA ALA A 105 -2.56 -8.37 12.39
C ALA A 105 -1.36 -7.77 13.14
N VAL A 106 -0.67 -8.58 13.95
CA VAL A 106 0.49 -8.14 14.73
C VAL A 106 1.78 -8.65 14.09
N LYS A 107 2.54 -7.74 13.48
CA LYS A 107 3.88 -8.01 12.91
C LYS A 107 4.92 -7.90 14.03
N VAL A 108 5.45 -9.05 14.45
CA VAL A 108 6.43 -9.20 15.54
C VAL A 108 7.81 -9.40 14.94
N LEU A 109 8.73 -8.46 15.18
CA LEU A 109 10.07 -8.45 14.61
C LEU A 109 11.14 -8.61 15.69
N HIS A 110 12.23 -9.32 15.39
CA HIS A 110 13.34 -9.52 16.33
C HIS A 110 14.42 -8.44 16.16
N LYS A 111 14.70 -7.66 17.21
CA LYS A 111 15.72 -6.58 17.19
C LYS A 111 17.09 -7.08 16.79
N LYS A 112 17.52 -8.21 17.35
CA LYS A 112 18.80 -8.86 17.02
C LYS A 112 18.94 -9.16 15.53
N THR A 113 17.87 -9.63 14.88
CA THR A 113 17.86 -9.95 13.44
C THR A 113 17.92 -8.68 12.59
N ILE A 114 17.20 -7.63 12.99
CA ILE A 114 17.21 -6.32 12.31
C ILE A 114 18.61 -5.70 12.36
N LEU A 115 19.21 -5.61 13.55
CA LEU A 115 20.53 -5.03 13.75
C LEU A 115 21.63 -5.81 13.01
N LYS A 116 21.55 -7.15 12.99
CA LYS A 116 22.49 -7.99 12.24
C LYS A 116 22.43 -7.71 10.73
N LYS A 117 21.25 -7.42 10.21
CA LYS A 117 21.02 -7.09 8.79
C LYS A 117 21.19 -5.60 8.47
N LYS A 118 21.38 -4.73 9.48
CA LYS A 118 21.48 -3.27 9.37
C LYS A 118 20.23 -2.58 8.82
N GLU A 119 19.05 -3.12 9.14
CA GLU A 119 17.75 -2.72 8.57
C GLU A 119 16.96 -1.77 9.50
N GLN A 120 17.59 -1.25 10.57
CA GLN A 120 16.87 -0.45 11.56
C GLN A 120 16.25 0.83 10.98
N ASN A 121 16.93 1.46 10.01
CA ASN A 121 16.45 2.70 9.40
C ASN A 121 15.17 2.45 8.58
N HIS A 122 15.09 1.32 7.87
CA HIS A 122 13.91 0.95 7.09
C HIS A 122 12.71 0.66 7.98
N ILE A 123 12.92 -0.03 9.11
CA ILE A 123 11.85 -0.28 10.09
C ILE A 123 11.32 1.01 10.71
N MET A 124 12.20 1.96 11.05
CA MET A 124 11.78 3.26 11.58
C MET A 124 11.08 4.11 10.51
N ALA A 125 11.50 4.03 9.24
CA ALA A 125 10.83 4.68 8.12
C ALA A 125 9.42 4.11 7.88
N GLU A 126 9.26 2.78 7.88
CA GLU A 126 7.94 2.10 7.79
C GLU A 126 6.99 2.62 8.86
N ARG A 127 7.47 2.65 10.11
CA ARG A 127 6.72 3.18 11.26
C ARG A 127 6.33 4.64 11.05
N ASN A 128 7.26 5.50 10.64
CA ASN A 128 6.99 6.92 10.47
C ASN A 128 5.96 7.19 9.36
N VAL A 129 6.04 6.46 8.24
CA VAL A 129 5.04 6.54 7.16
C VAL A 129 3.66 6.14 7.68
N LEU A 130 3.57 5.02 8.39
CA LEU A 130 2.31 4.55 8.96
C LEU A 130 1.74 5.51 10.02
N LEU A 131 2.58 6.26 10.73
CA LEU A 131 2.17 7.23 11.74
C LEU A 131 1.74 8.59 11.22
N LYS A 132 1.97 8.90 9.94
CA LYS A 132 1.50 10.17 9.34
C LYS A 132 -0.03 10.25 9.21
N ASN A 133 -0.75 9.42 9.95
CA ASN A 133 -2.19 9.31 9.94
C ASN A 133 -2.71 9.11 8.51
N VAL A 134 -2.06 8.18 7.80
CA VAL A 134 -2.40 7.77 6.43
C VAL A 134 -3.81 7.16 6.47
N LYS A 135 -4.83 8.02 6.42
CA LYS A 135 -6.24 7.63 6.46
C LYS A 135 -6.73 7.52 5.02
N HIS A 136 -6.54 6.34 4.45
CA HIS A 136 -7.02 6.01 3.12
C HIS A 136 -7.71 4.64 3.12
N PRO A 137 -8.90 4.50 2.50
CA PRO A 137 -9.73 3.28 2.53
C PRO A 137 -9.06 2.01 1.97
N PHE A 138 -7.96 2.19 1.24
CA PHE A 138 -7.22 1.14 0.53
C PHE A 138 -5.76 1.01 0.99
N LEU A 139 -5.39 1.59 2.13
CA LEU A 139 -4.07 1.45 2.76
C LEU A 139 -4.27 0.82 4.14
N VAL A 140 -3.34 -0.04 4.57
CA VAL A 140 -3.37 -0.63 5.91
C VAL A 140 -3.12 0.45 6.98
N GLY A 141 -3.93 0.46 8.03
CA GLY A 141 -3.76 1.32 9.18
C GLY A 141 -2.85 0.72 10.24
N LEU A 142 -2.06 1.58 10.89
CA LEU A 142 -1.33 1.26 12.11
C LEU A 142 -2.11 1.76 13.32
N HIS A 143 -2.44 0.84 14.23
CA HIS A 143 -3.16 1.13 15.47
C HIS A 143 -2.21 1.31 16.64
N TYR A 144 -1.19 0.46 16.74
CA TYR A 144 -0.20 0.53 17.82
C TYR A 144 1.17 0.15 17.29
N SER A 145 2.21 0.79 17.82
CA SER A 145 3.56 0.25 17.75
C SER A 145 4.16 0.23 19.14
N PHE A 146 4.72 -0.89 19.58
CA PHE A 146 5.39 -0.98 20.88
C PHE A 146 6.55 -1.94 20.82
N GLN A 147 7.40 -1.93 21.85
CA GLN A 147 8.61 -2.72 21.87
C GLN A 147 8.87 -3.34 23.24
N THR A 148 9.59 -4.45 23.22
CA THR A 148 10.20 -5.05 24.41
C THR A 148 11.72 -4.96 24.29
N SER A 149 12.46 -5.52 25.26
CA SER A 149 13.92 -5.63 25.17
C SER A 149 14.39 -6.32 23.88
N GLU A 150 13.65 -7.32 23.41
CA GLU A 150 14.05 -8.19 22.30
C GLU A 150 13.30 -7.96 20.99
N LYS A 151 12.09 -7.38 21.04
CA LYS A 151 11.14 -7.38 19.91
C LYS A 151 10.49 -6.03 19.65
N LEU A 152 10.09 -5.83 18.41
CA LEU A 152 9.23 -4.74 17.96
C LEU A 152 7.88 -5.31 17.51
N TYR A 153 6.81 -4.57 17.75
CA TYR A 153 5.44 -4.97 17.43
C TYR A 153 4.77 -3.84 16.66
N PHE A 154 4.26 -4.16 15.46
CA PHE A 154 3.28 -3.33 14.76
C PHE A 154 1.92 -3.99 14.85
N VAL A 155 0.92 -3.29 15.34
CA VAL A 155 -0.47 -3.73 15.37
C VAL A 155 -1.22 -3.04 14.25
N LEU A 156 -1.54 -3.79 13.21
CA LEU A 156 -2.11 -3.33 11.95
C LEU A 156 -3.54 -3.83 11.79
N ASP A 157 -4.29 -3.22 10.86
CA ASP A 157 -5.58 -3.76 10.41
C ASP A 157 -5.47 -5.24 10.03
N TYR A 158 -6.42 -6.03 10.48
CA TYR A 158 -6.54 -7.42 10.04
C TYR A 158 -7.32 -7.52 8.74
N VAL A 159 -6.66 -8.00 7.69
CA VAL A 159 -7.22 -8.12 6.34
C VAL A 159 -7.27 -9.61 5.96
N ASN A 160 -8.48 -10.16 5.81
CA ASN A 160 -8.71 -11.61 5.78
C ASN A 160 -9.22 -12.16 4.45
N GLY A 161 -9.36 -11.34 3.41
CA GLY A 161 -9.73 -11.80 2.07
C GLY A 161 -8.57 -12.42 1.28
N GLY A 162 -7.36 -12.44 1.83
CA GLY A 162 -6.17 -13.08 1.24
C GLY A 162 -5.40 -12.21 0.26
N GLU A 163 -4.24 -12.70 -0.17
CA GLU A 163 -3.39 -12.03 -1.15
C GLU A 163 -4.02 -12.01 -2.54
N LEU A 164 -3.93 -10.88 -3.24
CA LEU A 164 -4.41 -10.76 -4.61
C LEU A 164 -3.70 -11.76 -5.53
N PHE A 165 -2.42 -12.02 -5.27
CA PHE A 165 -1.63 -13.02 -5.99
C PHE A 165 -2.20 -14.43 -5.90
N PHE A 166 -2.63 -14.86 -4.70
CA PHE A 166 -3.25 -16.17 -4.49
C PHE A 166 -4.50 -16.34 -5.35
N HIS A 167 -5.36 -15.31 -5.39
CA HIS A 167 -6.56 -15.33 -6.24
C HIS A 167 -6.22 -15.32 -7.73
N LEU A 168 -5.20 -14.56 -8.12
CA LEU A 168 -4.73 -14.50 -9.50
C LEU A 168 -4.15 -15.85 -9.97
N GLN A 169 -3.39 -16.53 -9.14
CA GLN A 169 -2.85 -17.86 -9.46
C GLN A 169 -3.97 -18.89 -9.68
N ARG A 170 -5.03 -18.85 -8.85
CA ARG A 170 -6.19 -19.75 -9.00
C ARG A 170 -6.98 -19.51 -10.28
N GLU A 171 -7.15 -18.26 -10.67
CA GLU A 171 -7.93 -17.87 -11.86
C GLU A 171 -7.09 -17.75 -13.14
N ARG A 172 -5.75 -17.81 -13.03
CA ARG A 172 -4.75 -17.53 -14.07
C ARG A 172 -4.74 -16.09 -14.60
N CYS A 173 -5.91 -15.50 -14.83
CA CYS A 173 -6.05 -14.10 -15.24
C CYS A 173 -7.38 -13.50 -14.76
N PHE A 174 -7.34 -12.22 -14.40
CA PHE A 174 -8.57 -11.48 -14.16
C PHE A 174 -9.14 -10.92 -15.45
N ARG A 175 -10.48 -10.95 -15.56
CA ARG A 175 -11.18 -10.24 -16.63
C ARG A 175 -10.96 -8.73 -16.49
N GLU A 176 -10.98 -8.04 -17.62
CA GLU A 176 -10.69 -6.60 -17.67
C GLU A 176 -11.53 -5.73 -16.70
N PRO A 177 -12.84 -5.97 -16.47
CA PRO A 177 -13.60 -5.23 -15.46
C PRO A 177 -13.05 -5.39 -14.04
N ARG A 178 -12.61 -6.60 -13.67
CA ARG A 178 -12.01 -6.88 -12.35
C ARG A 178 -10.63 -6.25 -12.22
N ALA A 179 -9.80 -6.39 -13.25
CA ALA A 179 -8.48 -5.76 -13.29
C ALA A 179 -8.57 -4.22 -13.23
N ARG A 180 -9.52 -3.62 -13.95
CA ARG A 180 -9.81 -2.18 -13.92
C ARG A 180 -10.20 -1.71 -12.53
N PHE A 181 -11.10 -2.43 -11.85
CA PHE A 181 -11.55 -2.08 -10.51
C PHE A 181 -10.38 -2.05 -9.52
N TYR A 182 -9.60 -3.13 -9.43
CA TYR A 182 -8.44 -3.17 -8.53
C TYR A 182 -7.35 -2.16 -8.91
N ALA A 183 -7.07 -2.00 -10.21
CA ALA A 183 -6.11 -1.00 -10.68
C ALA A 183 -6.53 0.43 -10.30
N ALA A 184 -7.83 0.73 -10.29
CA ALA A 184 -8.34 2.03 -9.86
C ALA A 184 -8.13 2.26 -8.35
N GLU A 185 -8.43 1.26 -7.52
CA GLU A 185 -8.23 1.36 -6.06
C GLU A 185 -6.74 1.51 -5.71
N VAL A 186 -5.87 0.71 -6.36
CA VAL A 186 -4.42 0.83 -6.23
C VAL A 186 -3.95 2.22 -6.68
N ALA A 187 -4.41 2.71 -7.84
CA ALA A 187 -4.03 4.04 -8.32
C ALA A 187 -4.48 5.15 -7.37
N SER A 188 -5.66 5.03 -6.77
CA SER A 188 -6.15 5.96 -5.74
C SER A 188 -5.23 5.98 -4.52
N ALA A 189 -4.85 4.80 -4.04
CA ALA A 189 -3.99 4.63 -2.87
C ALA A 189 -2.58 5.19 -3.11
N ILE A 190 -1.97 4.90 -4.26
CA ILE A 190 -0.66 5.41 -4.66
C ILE A 190 -0.70 6.93 -4.87
N GLY A 191 -1.74 7.46 -5.53
CA GLY A 191 -1.91 8.90 -5.71
C GLY A 191 -2.02 9.65 -4.39
N TYR A 192 -2.69 9.07 -3.40
CA TYR A 192 -2.73 9.61 -2.05
C TYR A 192 -1.34 9.64 -1.38
N LEU A 193 -0.56 8.55 -1.47
CA LEU A 193 0.81 8.53 -0.93
C LEU A 193 1.71 9.59 -1.60
N HIS A 194 1.63 9.72 -2.93
CA HIS A 194 2.38 10.73 -3.68
C HIS A 194 2.00 12.15 -3.25
N SER A 195 0.73 12.40 -2.91
CA SER A 195 0.27 13.69 -2.38
C SER A 195 0.89 14.06 -1.03
N LEU A 196 1.31 13.05 -0.26
CA LEU A 196 2.04 13.19 1.00
C LEU A 196 3.57 13.13 0.81
N ASN A 197 4.03 13.15 -0.44
CA ASN A 197 5.44 13.03 -0.83
C ASN A 197 6.07 11.70 -0.35
N ILE A 198 5.29 10.62 -0.35
CA ILE A 198 5.71 9.26 -0.01
C ILE A 198 5.68 8.41 -1.29
N ILE A 199 6.78 7.73 -1.58
CA ILE A 199 6.84 6.78 -2.71
C ILE A 199 6.84 5.36 -2.15
N TYR A 200 5.86 4.55 -2.56
CA TYR A 200 5.64 3.20 -2.02
C TYR A 200 6.74 2.18 -2.40
N ARG A 201 7.25 2.25 -3.64
CA ARG A 201 8.37 1.47 -4.22
C ARG A 201 8.24 -0.06 -4.29
N ASP A 202 7.39 -0.71 -3.50
CA ASP A 202 7.27 -2.19 -3.48
C ASP A 202 5.89 -2.69 -3.93
N LEU A 203 5.37 -2.10 -5.03
CA LEU A 203 4.10 -2.52 -5.59
C LEU A 203 4.23 -3.89 -6.27
N LYS A 204 3.72 -4.92 -5.60
CA LYS A 204 3.67 -6.30 -6.09
C LYS A 204 2.39 -7.00 -5.61
N PRO A 205 1.87 -8.00 -6.35
CA PRO A 205 0.63 -8.70 -6.00
C PRO A 205 0.57 -9.28 -4.58
N GLU A 206 1.71 -9.63 -4.00
CA GLU A 206 1.86 -10.17 -2.64
C GLU A 206 1.59 -9.12 -1.56
N ASN A 207 1.85 -7.84 -1.85
CA ASN A 207 1.59 -6.73 -0.93
C ASN A 207 0.19 -6.12 -1.09
N ILE A 208 -0.65 -6.72 -1.93
CA ILE A 208 -2.03 -6.30 -2.15
C ILE A 208 -2.94 -7.37 -1.56
N LEU A 209 -3.60 -7.05 -0.45
CA LEU A 209 -4.58 -7.93 0.17
C LEU A 209 -6.00 -7.54 -0.25
N LEU A 210 -6.95 -8.47 -0.11
CA LEU A 210 -8.38 -8.18 -0.21
C LEU A 210 -9.00 -8.13 1.18
N ASP A 211 -9.85 -7.14 1.45
CA ASP A 211 -10.67 -7.12 2.67
C ASP A 211 -11.85 -8.10 2.58
N CYS A 212 -12.65 -8.20 3.64
CA CYS A 212 -13.78 -9.12 3.71
C CYS A 212 -14.87 -8.86 2.66
N GLN A 213 -14.92 -7.64 2.09
CA GLN A 213 -15.87 -7.25 1.05
C GLN A 213 -15.29 -7.43 -0.35
N GLY A 214 -13.97 -7.54 -0.49
CA GLY A 214 -13.25 -7.73 -1.74
C GLY A 214 -12.59 -6.46 -2.30
N HIS A 215 -12.48 -5.39 -1.51
CA HIS A 215 -11.68 -4.22 -1.87
C HIS A 215 -10.20 -4.48 -1.59
N ILE A 216 -9.31 -3.82 -2.34
CA ILE A 216 -7.88 -3.94 -2.09
C ILE A 216 -7.46 -3.17 -0.83
N VAL A 217 -6.42 -3.67 -0.18
CA VAL A 217 -5.68 -2.97 0.87
C VAL A 217 -4.19 -3.16 0.58
N LEU A 218 -3.47 -2.05 0.37
CA LEU A 218 -2.00 -2.10 0.26
C LEU A 218 -1.40 -2.28 1.66
N THR A 219 -0.50 -3.24 1.78
CA THR A 219 0.20 -3.58 3.02
C THR A 219 1.72 -3.44 2.86
N ASP A 220 2.48 -3.60 3.94
CA ASP A 220 3.96 -3.63 3.93
C ASP A 220 4.63 -2.37 3.36
N PHE A 221 4.83 -1.37 4.22
CA PHE A 221 5.40 -0.06 3.87
C PHE A 221 6.92 -0.03 4.08
N GLY A 222 7.56 -1.19 4.26
CA GLY A 222 8.97 -1.35 4.61
C GLY A 222 9.96 -0.67 3.64
N LEU A 223 9.52 -0.43 2.41
CA LEU A 223 10.34 0.17 1.35
C LEU A 223 9.84 1.56 0.94
N CYS A 224 8.85 2.11 1.65
CA CYS A 224 8.39 3.46 1.42
C CYS A 224 9.54 4.46 1.67
N LYS A 225 9.68 5.46 0.80
CA LYS A 225 10.68 6.52 0.98
C LYS A 225 10.01 7.87 1.15
N GLU A 226 10.41 8.55 2.22
CA GLU A 226 10.09 9.95 2.49
C GLU A 226 11.29 10.81 2.12
N GLY A 227 11.07 11.92 1.40
CA GLY A 227 12.17 12.75 0.93
C GLY A 227 12.96 12.05 -0.18
N MET A 228 13.03 12.70 -1.34
CA MET A 228 13.64 12.09 -2.52
C MET A 228 15.17 12.00 -2.36
N GLU A 229 15.67 10.79 -2.18
CA GLU A 229 17.02 10.39 -2.61
C GLU A 229 16.96 8.99 -3.23
N GLN A 230 17.86 8.67 -4.16
CA GLN A 230 18.05 7.33 -4.76
C GLN A 230 18.62 6.38 -3.67
N GLU A 231 18.54 5.06 -3.65
CA GLU A 231 18.29 3.94 -4.56
C GLU A 231 17.96 2.74 -3.65
N GLU A 232 17.08 1.82 -4.03
CA GLU A 232 17.13 0.42 -3.54
C GLU A 232 16.20 -0.45 -4.39
N THR A 233 16.68 -1.62 -4.78
CA THR A 233 15.93 -2.62 -5.55
C THR A 233 15.66 -3.84 -4.69
N THR A 234 14.46 -4.42 -4.82
CA THR A 234 14.11 -5.67 -4.14
C THR A 234 13.93 -6.78 -5.16
N SER A 235 14.36 -7.98 -4.77
CA SER A 235 14.19 -9.20 -5.53
C SER A 235 13.24 -10.12 -4.77
N THR A 236 12.11 -10.46 -5.39
CA THR A 236 11.25 -11.55 -4.92
C THR A 236 10.81 -12.34 -6.14
N PHE A 237 11.02 -13.65 -6.06
CA PHE A 237 10.78 -14.63 -7.10
C PHE A 237 9.66 -15.55 -6.61
N CYS A 238 8.51 -15.60 -7.26
CA CYS A 238 7.47 -16.61 -7.08
C CYS A 238 6.58 -16.77 -8.33
N GLY A 239 5.98 -17.95 -8.47
CA GLY A 239 5.49 -18.56 -9.72
C GLY A 239 4.27 -17.90 -10.39
N THR A 240 4.31 -17.90 -11.72
CA THR A 240 3.63 -17.00 -12.66
C THR A 240 2.12 -17.20 -12.86
N PRO A 241 1.38 -16.11 -13.14
CA PRO A 241 1.28 -15.52 -14.48
C PRO A 241 2.51 -14.67 -14.83
N GLU A 242 3.03 -14.86 -16.04
CA GLU A 242 4.37 -14.36 -16.41
C GLU A 242 4.43 -12.83 -16.35
N PRO A 243 5.36 -12.24 -15.55
CA PRO A 243 5.67 -10.83 -15.62
C PRO A 243 5.96 -10.41 -17.07
N PRO A 244 5.68 -9.15 -17.43
CA PRO A 244 5.90 -8.66 -18.80
C PRO A 244 7.36 -8.82 -19.28
N PHE A 245 8.31 -8.86 -18.35
CA PHE A 245 9.73 -9.10 -18.61
C PHE A 245 10.23 -10.17 -17.63
N TYR A 246 10.18 -11.44 -18.02
CA TYR A 246 10.66 -12.55 -17.21
C TYR A 246 11.82 -13.29 -17.88
N SER A 247 12.78 -13.70 -17.06
CA SER A 247 13.85 -14.63 -17.42
C SER A 247 14.32 -15.35 -16.16
N ARG A 248 14.76 -16.61 -16.30
CA ARG A 248 15.42 -17.33 -15.20
C ARG A 248 16.81 -16.76 -14.89
N ASP A 249 17.45 -16.18 -15.90
CA ASP A 249 18.68 -15.41 -15.75
C ASP A 249 18.32 -13.96 -15.39
N VAL A 250 18.80 -13.52 -14.23
CA VAL A 250 18.54 -12.19 -13.65
C VAL A 250 19.13 -11.07 -14.52
N SER A 251 20.34 -11.25 -15.06
CA SER A 251 20.98 -10.27 -15.95
C SER A 251 20.18 -10.11 -17.23
N GLN A 252 19.72 -11.23 -17.81
CA GLN A 252 18.85 -11.20 -18.98
C GLN A 252 17.47 -10.60 -18.66
N MET A 253 16.94 -10.81 -17.45
CA MET A 253 15.71 -10.18 -17.00
C MET A 253 15.86 -8.65 -16.94
N TYR A 254 16.96 -8.14 -16.38
CA TYR A 254 17.26 -6.71 -16.38
C TYR A 254 17.43 -6.14 -17.78
N ASP A 255 18.14 -6.83 -18.66
CA ASP A 255 18.28 -6.46 -20.07
C ASP A 255 16.90 -6.39 -20.76
N ASN A 256 16.02 -7.36 -20.51
CA ASN A 256 14.65 -7.33 -21.00
C ASN A 256 13.85 -6.14 -20.45
N ILE A 257 14.00 -5.82 -19.16
CA ILE A 257 13.35 -4.66 -18.53
C ILE A 257 13.86 -3.35 -19.14
N LEU A 258 15.12 -3.25 -19.55
CA LEU A 258 15.66 -2.03 -20.14
C LEU A 258 15.30 -1.89 -21.62
N HIS A 259 15.38 -2.98 -22.39
CA HIS A 259 15.43 -2.90 -23.86
C HIS A 259 14.28 -3.62 -24.57
N LYS A 260 13.73 -4.70 -24.01
CA LYS A 260 12.70 -5.47 -24.68
C LYS A 260 11.39 -4.67 -24.79
N PRO A 261 10.77 -4.59 -25.97
CA PRO A 261 9.46 -3.96 -26.12
C PRO A 261 8.39 -4.77 -25.37
N LEU A 262 7.40 -4.08 -24.82
CA LEU A 262 6.28 -4.72 -24.13
C LEU A 262 5.47 -5.58 -25.12
N GLN A 263 5.32 -6.86 -24.83
CA GLN A 263 4.47 -7.77 -25.58
C GLN A 263 3.19 -8.04 -24.79
N ILE A 264 2.05 -7.60 -25.33
CA ILE A 264 0.73 -7.81 -24.71
C ILE A 264 0.11 -9.05 -25.36
N GLN A 265 -0.13 -10.09 -24.55
CA GLN A 265 -0.68 -11.35 -25.04
C GLN A 265 -2.23 -11.37 -25.09
N GLY A 266 -2.74 -12.04 -26.11
CA GLY A 266 -4.18 -12.27 -26.32
C GLY A 266 -4.96 -11.04 -26.80
N SER A 267 -6.26 -11.22 -27.00
CA SER A 267 -7.17 -10.11 -27.30
C SER A 267 -7.39 -9.27 -26.04
N LYS A 268 -7.04 -7.98 -26.11
CA LYS A 268 -7.27 -6.97 -25.07
C LYS A 268 -7.89 -5.74 -25.73
N THR A 269 -8.62 -4.94 -24.95
CA THR A 269 -9.17 -3.69 -25.49
C THR A 269 -8.05 -2.71 -25.82
N VAL A 270 -8.32 -1.80 -26.77
CA VAL A 270 -7.38 -0.71 -27.11
C VAL A 270 -7.01 0.11 -25.87
N ALA A 271 -7.99 0.37 -25.00
CA ALA A 271 -7.79 1.10 -23.76
C ALA A 271 -6.85 0.37 -22.77
N ALA A 272 -6.97 -0.96 -22.66
CA ALA A 272 -6.08 -1.77 -21.82
C ALA A 272 -4.64 -1.82 -22.38
N CYS A 273 -4.48 -1.88 -23.70
CA CYS A 273 -3.15 -1.81 -24.31
C CYS A 273 -2.49 -0.45 -24.10
N ASP A 274 -3.26 0.64 -24.29
CA ASP A 274 -2.78 2.02 -24.16
C ASP A 274 -2.31 2.34 -22.73
N ILE A 275 -3.08 1.95 -21.70
CA ILE A 275 -2.70 2.17 -20.29
C ILE A 275 -1.40 1.40 -19.95
N LEU A 276 -1.27 0.15 -20.39
CA LEU A 276 -0.09 -0.68 -20.11
C LEU A 276 1.16 -0.13 -20.79
N GLN A 277 1.04 0.33 -22.04
CA GLN A 277 2.14 0.97 -22.76
C GLN A 277 2.55 2.30 -22.11
N GLY A 278 1.58 3.09 -21.65
CA GLY A 278 1.84 4.33 -20.93
C GLY A 278 2.57 4.12 -19.60
N LEU A 279 2.10 3.18 -18.77
CA LEU A 279 2.69 2.89 -17.46
C LEU A 279 4.06 2.20 -17.56
N LEU A 280 4.27 1.32 -18.54
CA LEU A 280 5.53 0.58 -18.74
C LEU A 280 6.48 1.25 -19.74
N HIS A 281 6.29 2.55 -20.00
CA HIS A 281 7.19 3.32 -20.85
C HIS A 281 8.59 3.39 -20.21
N LYS A 282 9.65 3.09 -20.98
CA LYS A 282 11.02 3.00 -20.48
C LYS A 282 11.56 4.36 -20.01
N ASP A 283 11.35 5.41 -20.82
CA ASP A 283 11.66 6.78 -20.43
C ASP A 283 10.67 7.27 -19.36
N GLN A 284 11.19 7.57 -18.17
CA GLN A 284 10.40 8.04 -17.02
C GLN A 284 9.67 9.35 -17.29
N LYS A 285 10.22 10.27 -18.10
CA LYS A 285 9.60 11.58 -18.37
C LYS A 285 8.39 11.48 -19.31
N ARG A 286 8.31 10.36 -20.04
CA ARG A 286 7.24 10.05 -20.99
C ARG A 286 6.24 9.04 -20.42
N ARG A 287 6.53 8.46 -19.26
CA ARG A 287 5.68 7.49 -18.58
C ARG A 287 4.39 8.16 -18.12
N LEU A 288 3.27 7.45 -18.26
CA LEU A 288 1.99 7.90 -17.75
C LEU A 288 2.08 8.12 -16.24
N GLY A 289 1.72 9.31 -15.76
CA GLY A 289 1.90 9.74 -14.37
C GLY A 289 3.14 10.60 -14.14
N ALA A 290 3.96 10.87 -15.16
CA ALA A 290 5.15 11.70 -14.98
C ALA A 290 4.87 13.21 -14.95
N LYS A 291 3.75 13.68 -15.52
CA LYS A 291 3.48 15.12 -15.69
C LYS A 291 2.58 15.67 -14.59
N THR A 292 1.44 15.00 -14.38
CA THR A 292 0.46 15.40 -13.35
C THR A 292 0.09 14.22 -12.47
N ASP A 293 1.02 13.28 -12.29
CA ASP A 293 0.92 12.16 -11.36
C ASP A 293 -0.41 11.38 -11.52
N PHE A 294 -1.10 11.10 -10.42
CA PHE A 294 -2.36 10.38 -10.39
C PHE A 294 -3.43 10.95 -11.34
N LEU A 295 -3.41 12.25 -11.63
CA LEU A 295 -4.41 12.87 -12.51
C LEU A 295 -4.32 12.36 -13.96
N GLU A 296 -3.13 12.00 -14.45
CA GLU A 296 -2.98 11.37 -15.77
C GLU A 296 -3.63 9.98 -15.79
N ILE A 297 -3.45 9.21 -14.73
CA ILE A 297 -4.03 7.87 -14.59
C ILE A 297 -5.56 7.99 -14.44
N LYS A 298 -6.04 8.87 -13.58
CA LYS A 298 -7.46 9.11 -13.29
C LYS A 298 -8.27 9.42 -14.55
N ASN A 299 -7.70 10.22 -15.45
CA ASN A 299 -8.35 10.68 -16.68
C ASN A 299 -8.14 9.75 -17.89
N HIS A 300 -7.41 8.65 -17.73
CA HIS A 300 -7.17 7.72 -18.82
C HIS A 300 -8.46 6.97 -19.21
N VAL A 301 -8.66 6.75 -20.52
CA VAL A 301 -9.89 6.14 -21.08
C VAL A 301 -10.19 4.74 -20.50
N PHE A 302 -9.13 4.00 -20.11
CA PHE A 302 -9.25 2.73 -19.42
C PHE A 302 -10.11 2.81 -18.14
N PHE A 303 -10.06 3.92 -17.40
CA PHE A 303 -10.83 4.12 -16.18
C PHE A 303 -12.13 4.91 -16.38
N SER A 304 -12.51 5.24 -17.62
CA SER A 304 -13.76 5.98 -17.91
C SER A 304 -15.04 5.40 -17.28
N PRO A 305 -15.21 4.08 -17.05
CA PRO A 305 -16.39 3.56 -16.37
C PRO A 305 -16.39 3.75 -14.85
N ILE A 306 -15.27 4.19 -14.24
CA ILE A 306 -15.11 4.29 -12.79
C ILE A 306 -15.53 5.67 -12.31
N ASN A 307 -16.50 5.72 -11.40
CA ASN A 307 -16.74 6.89 -10.57
C ASN A 307 -15.76 6.88 -9.39
N TRP A 308 -14.77 7.76 -9.42
CA TRP A 308 -13.71 7.82 -8.41
C TRP A 308 -14.20 8.18 -7.01
N ASP A 309 -15.29 8.97 -6.91
CA ASP A 309 -15.88 9.38 -5.64
C ASP A 309 -16.63 8.20 -5.01
N ASP A 310 -17.31 7.39 -5.83
CA ASP A 310 -17.95 6.17 -5.36
C ASP A 310 -16.92 5.10 -5.02
N LEU A 311 -15.83 5.01 -5.79
CA LEU A 311 -14.71 4.12 -5.51
C LEU A 311 -14.10 4.41 -4.14
N TYR A 312 -13.67 5.66 -3.91
CA TYR A 312 -13.03 6.07 -2.66
C TYR A 312 -13.93 5.80 -1.44
N ASN A 313 -15.23 6.06 -1.56
CA ASN A 313 -16.17 5.83 -0.45
C ASN A 313 -16.67 4.37 -0.38
N LYS A 314 -16.02 3.41 -1.07
CA LYS A 314 -16.40 1.99 -1.14
C LYS A 314 -17.88 1.76 -1.51
N ARG A 315 -18.45 2.64 -2.35
CA ARG A 315 -19.83 2.55 -2.85
C ARG A 315 -19.96 1.73 -4.13
N ILE A 316 -18.86 1.44 -4.80
CA ILE A 316 -18.83 0.50 -5.94
C ILE A 316 -18.65 -0.91 -5.40
N THR A 317 -19.61 -1.80 -5.70
CA THR A 317 -19.53 -3.21 -5.29
C THR A 317 -18.31 -3.90 -5.91
N PRO A 318 -17.45 -4.56 -5.11
CA PRO A 318 -16.33 -5.31 -5.64
C PRO A 318 -16.76 -6.41 -6.62
N PRO A 319 -16.00 -6.64 -7.70
CA PRO A 319 -16.30 -7.65 -8.71
C PRO A 319 -16.07 -9.09 -8.22
N PHE A 320 -15.52 -9.25 -7.02
CA PHE A 320 -15.21 -10.53 -6.39
C PHE A 320 -15.44 -10.43 -4.90
N ASN A 321 -16.13 -11.44 -4.35
CA ASN A 321 -16.31 -11.60 -2.92
C ASN A 321 -15.39 -12.74 -2.44
N PRO A 322 -14.45 -12.49 -1.52
CA PRO A 322 -13.58 -13.53 -0.96
C PRO A 322 -14.33 -14.63 -0.19
N ASN A 323 -15.62 -14.43 0.11
CA ASN A 323 -16.48 -15.41 0.79
C ASN A 323 -15.89 -15.80 2.14
N VAL A 324 -15.58 -14.84 3.00
CA VAL A 324 -15.13 -15.08 4.38
C VAL A 324 -16.34 -15.38 5.29
N ALA A 325 -16.20 -16.30 6.24
CA ALA A 325 -17.23 -16.70 7.20
C ALA A 325 -17.34 -15.76 8.41
N GLY A 326 -16.33 -14.94 8.66
CA GLY A 326 -16.36 -13.99 9.78
C GLY A 326 -15.04 -13.24 9.99
N PRO A 327 -14.98 -12.39 11.03
CA PRO A 327 -13.86 -11.48 11.27
C PRO A 327 -12.52 -12.16 11.61
N ALA A 328 -12.53 -13.44 11.98
CA ALA A 328 -11.34 -14.22 12.32
C ALA A 328 -11.05 -15.35 11.32
N ASP A 329 -11.70 -15.33 10.15
CA ASP A 329 -11.57 -16.40 9.15
C ASP A 329 -10.15 -16.49 8.59
N LEU A 330 -9.61 -17.71 8.55
CA LEU A 330 -8.26 -18.02 8.12
C LEU A 330 -8.17 -18.76 6.77
N ARG A 331 -9.29 -18.96 6.06
CA ARG A 331 -9.35 -19.82 4.86
C ARG A 331 -8.42 -19.41 3.72
N HIS A 332 -8.02 -18.14 3.68
CA HIS A 332 -7.15 -17.57 2.64
C HIS A 332 -5.70 -17.38 3.11
N PHE A 333 -5.33 -17.91 4.27
CA PHE A 333 -3.97 -17.93 4.78
C PHE A 333 -3.35 -19.31 4.57
N ASP A 334 -2.04 -19.35 4.32
CA ASP A 334 -1.33 -20.60 4.08
C ASP A 334 -1.43 -21.53 5.32
N PRO A 335 -1.86 -22.80 5.14
CA PRO A 335 -1.83 -23.81 6.19
C PRO A 335 -0.47 -23.98 6.87
N GLU A 336 0.65 -23.78 6.16
CA GLU A 336 2.00 -23.82 6.73
C GLU A 336 2.14 -22.83 7.90
N PHE A 337 1.51 -21.66 7.80
CA PHE A 337 1.54 -20.64 8.85
C PHE A 337 0.48 -20.93 9.91
N THR A 338 -0.76 -21.20 9.51
CA THR A 338 -1.89 -21.32 10.46
C THR A 338 -1.82 -22.57 11.36
N GLN A 339 -1.03 -23.57 10.97
CA GLN A 339 -0.73 -24.75 11.78
C GLN A 339 0.49 -24.56 12.70
N GLU A 340 1.29 -23.51 12.50
CA GLU A 340 2.45 -23.23 13.35
C GLU A 340 2.03 -22.84 14.77
N ALA A 341 2.72 -23.40 15.77
CA ALA A 341 2.50 -23.06 17.17
C ALA A 341 3.03 -21.66 17.50
N ILE A 342 2.29 -20.93 18.34
CA ILE A 342 2.70 -19.61 18.82
C ILE A 342 3.74 -19.80 19.93
N SER A 343 4.91 -19.17 19.76
CA SER A 343 5.96 -19.20 20.77
C SER A 343 5.55 -18.37 21.99
N ALA A 344 5.66 -18.95 23.20
CA ALA A 344 5.42 -18.24 24.46
C ALA A 344 6.29 -16.97 24.63
N SER A 345 7.43 -16.90 23.94
CA SER A 345 8.27 -15.68 23.94
C SER A 345 7.55 -14.45 23.37
N ILE A 346 6.47 -14.61 22.60
CA ILE A 346 5.69 -13.51 22.00
C ILE A 346 4.84 -12.80 23.07
N THR A 347 4.37 -13.55 24.08
CA THR A 347 3.55 -13.02 25.18
C THR A 347 4.38 -12.56 26.38
N HIS A 348 5.61 -13.06 26.53
CA HIS A 348 6.47 -12.71 27.66
C HIS A 348 7.26 -11.43 27.41
N THR A 349 7.03 -10.42 28.25
CA THR A 349 7.97 -9.35 28.54
C THR A 349 8.89 -9.82 29.67
N PRO A 350 10.19 -10.09 29.45
CA PRO A 350 11.11 -10.15 30.59
C PRO A 350 11.08 -8.77 31.28
N ASP A 351 11.07 -8.76 32.62
CA ASP A 351 11.06 -7.53 33.40
C ASP A 351 12.10 -6.53 32.89
N LEU A 352 11.70 -5.26 32.83
CA LEU A 352 12.46 -4.10 32.36
C LEU A 352 13.79 -3.83 33.09
N ALA A 353 14.23 -4.72 33.99
CA ALA A 353 15.34 -4.52 34.90
C ALA A 353 16.72 -4.98 34.37
N ALA A 354 16.82 -5.64 33.21
CA ALA A 354 18.14 -6.10 32.72
C ALA A 354 18.20 -6.33 31.21
N SER A 355 18.55 -5.30 30.43
CA SER A 355 19.24 -5.50 29.13
C SER A 355 20.02 -4.27 28.71
N SER A 356 21.22 -4.49 28.18
CA SER A 356 22.20 -3.51 27.70
C SER A 356 21.60 -2.36 26.87
N SER A 357 21.99 -1.13 27.20
CA SER A 357 21.52 0.14 26.62
C SER A 357 21.54 0.20 25.09
N SER A 358 22.53 -0.39 24.43
CA SER A 358 22.79 -0.16 23.00
C SER A 358 21.69 -0.63 22.03
N ALA A 359 20.97 -1.72 22.32
CA ALA A 359 19.92 -2.24 21.44
C ALA A 359 18.56 -1.56 21.65
N SER A 360 18.34 -0.98 22.84
CA SER A 360 17.13 -0.20 23.14
C SER A 360 17.21 1.18 22.51
N ASP A 361 18.39 1.80 22.55
CA ASP A 361 18.62 3.14 21.98
C ASP A 361 18.46 3.17 20.45
N ALA A 362 18.77 2.07 19.76
CA ALA A 362 18.66 1.95 18.30
C ALA A 362 17.22 2.07 17.76
N PHE A 363 16.19 1.86 18.60
CA PHE A 363 14.78 1.94 18.24
C PHE A 363 14.05 2.97 19.11
N LEU A 364 14.78 4.01 19.55
CA LEU A 364 14.19 5.12 20.29
C LEU A 364 13.07 5.77 19.48
N GLY A 365 11.97 6.08 20.16
CA GLY A 365 10.80 6.66 19.52
C GLY A 365 9.94 5.67 18.74
N PHE A 366 10.17 4.35 18.78
CA PHE A 366 9.30 3.39 18.07
C PHE A 366 7.87 3.30 18.64
N SER A 367 7.70 3.50 19.95
CA SER A 367 6.40 3.28 20.60
C SER A 367 5.37 4.36 20.21
N TYR A 368 4.12 3.95 19.95
CA TYR A 368 2.96 4.77 19.64
C TYR A 368 1.68 4.04 20.07
N ALA A 369 0.75 4.79 20.67
CA ALA A 369 -0.61 4.37 20.95
C ALA A 369 -1.51 5.61 20.87
N PRO A 370 -2.60 5.58 20.07
CA PRO A 370 -3.56 6.68 19.96
C PRO A 370 -4.17 6.99 21.33
N THR A 371 -4.51 8.25 21.57
CA THR A 371 -5.31 8.63 22.75
C THR A 371 -6.78 8.29 22.49
N GLU A 372 -7.60 8.10 23.54
CA GLU A 372 -9.03 7.75 23.38
C GLU A 372 -9.83 8.80 22.58
N GLU A 373 -9.28 10.00 22.38
CA GLU A 373 -9.87 11.08 21.56
C GLU A 373 -9.65 10.91 20.04
N ASP A 374 -8.78 9.98 19.61
CA ASP A 374 -8.43 9.76 18.20
C ASP A 374 -9.31 8.72 17.47
N PHE A 375 -10.23 8.06 18.19
CA PHE A 375 -11.10 6.97 17.69
C PHE A 375 -12.48 7.43 17.23
#